data_AF-A0A1Y2CI73-F1
#
_entry.id   AF-A0A1Y2CI73-F1
#
_cell.length_a   1.000
_cell.length_b   1.000
_cell.length_c   1.000
_cell.angle_alpha   90.00
_cell.angle_beta   90.00
_cell.angle_gamma   90.00
#
_symmetry.space_group_name_H-M   'P 1'
#
loop_
_entity.id
_entity.type
_entity.pdbx_description
1 polymer ?
#
loop_
_entity_poly.entity_id
_entity_poly.type
_entity_poly.pdbx_seq_one_letter_code
_entity_poly.pdbx_strand_id
1 'polypeptide(L)'
;MAHGNIISSHSFNFHHNVSTVPGSSDAPLLNNNYKVVRVHKLWLSKEESETFVNAAVKFSEIEFAIRILYNNKFVDEKERARKSVRPLLDSEIIILNEYRLKFVLSFNEIKK
;
A
#
# COMPACT_ATOMS: atom_id res chain seq x y z
N MET A 1 -23.56 6.26 18.06
CA MET A 1 -22.77 5.68 16.95
C MET A 1 -23.68 5.57 15.74
N ALA A 2 -23.22 5.98 14.56
CA ALA A 2 -24.01 5.82 13.34
C ALA A 2 -23.84 4.40 12.80
N HIS A 3 -24.94 3.79 12.35
CA HIS A 3 -24.95 2.47 11.74
C HIS A 3 -25.20 2.60 10.24
N GLY A 4 -24.64 1.68 9.46
CA GLY A 4 -24.83 1.64 8.03
C GLY A 4 -24.06 0.51 7.38
N ASN A 5 -24.27 0.39 6.08
CA ASN A 5 -23.73 -0.67 5.24
C ASN A 5 -22.77 -0.09 4.21
N ILE A 6 -21.89 -0.97 3.75
CA ILE A 6 -21.09 -0.72 2.56
C ILE A 6 -21.98 -0.97 1.35
N ILE A 7 -22.02 0.02 0.46
CA ILE A 7 -22.79 -0.03 -0.79
C ILE A 7 -21.93 -0.63 -1.90
N SER A 8 -20.68 -0.19 -2.00
CA SER A 8 -19.75 -0.70 -3.01
C SER A 8 -18.29 -0.54 -2.61
N SER A 9 -17.43 -1.23 -3.35
CA SER A 9 -15.98 -1.26 -3.19
C SER A 9 -15.35 -0.94 -4.53
N HIS A 10 -14.44 0.03 -4.59
CA HIS A 10 -13.71 0.37 -5.79
C HIS A 10 -12.26 0.70 -5.48
N SER A 11 -11.34 -0.15 -5.94
CA SER A 11 -9.90 -0.03 -5.67
C SER A 11 -9.64 0.13 -4.15
N PHE A 12 -9.03 1.24 -3.74
CA PHE A 12 -8.71 1.58 -2.36
C PHE A 12 -9.87 2.18 -1.56
N ASN A 13 -10.97 2.54 -2.23
CA ASN A 13 -12.10 3.26 -1.64
C ASN A 13 -13.34 2.37 -1.49
N PHE A 14 -14.16 2.71 -0.49
CA PHE A 14 -15.45 2.11 -0.19
C PHE A 14 -16.51 3.17 -0.12
N HIS A 15 -17.65 2.87 -0.71
CA HIS A 15 -18.84 3.67 -0.59
C HIS A 15 -19.74 3.10 0.50
N HIS A 16 -20.26 3.96 1.37
CA HIS A 16 -21.12 3.57 2.47
C HIS A 16 -22.28 4.55 2.63
N ASN A 17 -23.36 4.08 3.26
CA ASN A 17 -24.54 4.92 3.59
C ASN A 17 -24.59 5.30 5.08
N VAL A 18 -23.54 5.02 5.86
CA VAL A 18 -23.45 5.48 7.25
C VAL A 18 -23.62 7.00 7.26
N SER A 19 -24.53 7.49 8.10
CA SER A 19 -24.77 8.92 8.27
C SER A 19 -23.51 9.62 8.78
N THR A 20 -23.14 10.70 8.12
CA THR A 20 -22.00 11.57 8.46
C THR A 20 -22.47 13.01 8.47
N VAL A 21 -21.77 13.84 9.24
CA VAL A 21 -21.96 15.30 9.27
C VAL A 21 -20.64 16.00 8.96
N PRO A 22 -20.65 17.28 8.54
CA PRO A 22 -19.41 18.05 8.43
C PRO A 22 -18.53 17.90 9.67
N GLY A 23 -17.23 17.64 9.48
CA GLY A 23 -16.30 17.31 10.56
C GLY A 23 -16.17 15.81 10.88
N SER A 24 -16.91 14.93 10.19
CA SER A 24 -16.77 13.47 10.35
C SER A 24 -15.58 12.87 9.58
N SER A 25 -14.78 13.70 8.89
CA SER A 25 -13.55 13.24 8.23
C SER A 25 -12.65 12.52 9.23
N ASP A 26 -12.01 11.46 8.77
CA ASP A 26 -11.15 10.58 9.55
C ASP A 26 -11.87 9.76 10.64
N ALA A 27 -13.20 9.80 10.69
CA ALA A 27 -13.96 8.97 11.62
C ALA A 27 -13.75 7.47 11.32
N PRO A 28 -13.49 6.63 12.35
CA PRO A 28 -13.30 5.21 12.17
C PRO A 28 -14.64 4.52 11.87
N LEU A 29 -14.61 3.62 10.89
CA LEU A 29 -15.70 2.69 10.61
C LEU A 29 -15.36 1.34 11.26
N LEU A 30 -16.23 0.93 12.18
CA LEU A 30 -16.09 -0.33 12.92
C LEU A 30 -16.90 -1.45 12.27
N ASN A 31 -16.39 -2.68 12.34
CA ASN A 31 -17.19 -3.87 12.04
C ASN A 31 -17.96 -4.37 13.28
N ASN A 32 -18.72 -5.46 13.14
CA ASN A 32 -19.49 -6.05 14.23
C ASN A 32 -18.64 -6.54 15.42
N ASN A 33 -17.32 -6.69 15.23
CA ASN A 33 -16.37 -7.05 16.27
C ASN A 33 -15.68 -5.82 16.87
N TYR A 34 -16.21 -4.62 16.65
CA TYR A 34 -15.65 -3.34 17.09
C TYR A 34 -14.22 -3.06 16.61
N LYS A 35 -13.78 -3.70 15.52
CA LYS A 35 -12.47 -3.43 14.92
C LYS A 35 -12.59 -2.32 13.89
N VAL A 36 -11.64 -1.39 13.89
CA VAL A 36 -11.49 -0.39 12.82
C VAL A 36 -11.11 -1.11 11.53
N VAL A 37 -11.99 -1.04 10.54
CA VAL A 37 -11.76 -1.68 9.23
C VAL A 37 -11.55 -0.65 8.12
N ARG A 38 -12.06 0.57 8.32
CA ARG A 38 -12.00 1.66 7.35
C ARG A 38 -11.99 3.01 8.06
N VAL A 39 -11.60 4.05 7.33
CA VAL A 39 -11.58 5.44 7.81
C VAL A 39 -12.36 6.30 6.83
N HIS A 40 -13.35 7.05 7.33
CA HIS A 40 -14.14 7.95 6.51
C HIS A 40 -13.26 9.06 5.95
N LYS A 41 -13.38 9.36 4.65
CA LYS A 41 -12.57 10.37 3.97
C LYS A 41 -13.38 11.60 3.63
N LEU A 42 -14.45 11.40 2.87
CA LEU A 42 -15.19 12.50 2.26
C LEU A 42 -16.58 12.08 1.83
N TRP A 43 -17.35 13.09 1.46
CA TRP A 43 -18.65 12.99 0.85
C TRP A 43 -18.57 13.24 -0.65
N LEU A 44 -19.16 12.36 -1.47
CA LEU A 44 -19.27 12.53 -2.92
C LEU A 44 -20.70 12.92 -3.28
N SER A 45 -20.86 14.05 -3.96
CA SER A 45 -22.08 14.39 -4.67
C SER A 45 -22.16 13.59 -5.97
N LYS A 46 -23.31 12.98 -6.26
CA LYS A 46 -23.61 12.57 -7.64
C LYS A 46 -24.14 13.80 -8.37
N GLU A 47 -23.46 14.22 -9.44
CA GLU A 47 -23.71 15.46 -10.19
C GLU A 47 -25.17 15.70 -10.63
N GLU A 48 -26.02 14.65 -10.67
CA GLU A 48 -27.42 14.74 -11.10
C GLU A 48 -28.45 14.40 -10.00
N SER A 49 -28.02 14.19 -8.74
CA SER A 49 -28.93 13.84 -7.65
C SER A 49 -28.48 14.44 -6.33
N GLU A 50 -29.40 14.85 -5.45
CA GLU A 50 -29.14 15.12 -4.03
C GLU A 50 -28.71 13.86 -3.25
N THR A 51 -28.38 12.77 -3.95
CA THR A 51 -27.91 11.53 -3.36
C THR A 51 -26.40 11.54 -3.29
N PHE A 52 -25.94 11.09 -2.14
CA PHE A 52 -24.80 11.65 -1.49
C PHE A 52 -24.07 10.46 -0.89
N VAL A 53 -22.96 10.06 -1.50
CA VAL A 53 -22.30 8.79 -1.19
C VAL A 53 -21.06 9.07 -0.35
N ASN A 54 -20.98 8.46 0.83
CA ASN A 54 -19.82 8.62 1.68
C ASN A 54 -18.71 7.67 1.25
N ALA A 55 -17.49 8.19 1.16
CA ALA A 55 -16.31 7.45 0.79
C ALA A 55 -15.40 7.21 2.01
N ALA A 56 -14.86 5.99 2.11
CA ALA A 56 -13.92 5.57 3.14
C ALA A 56 -12.76 4.77 2.53
N VAL A 57 -11.58 4.85 3.14
CA VAL A 57 -10.40 4.07 2.74
C VAL A 57 -10.26 2.82 3.62
N LYS A 58 -9.72 1.71 3.07
CA LYS A 58 -9.39 0.53 3.89
C LYS A 58 -8.31 0.87 4.91
N PHE A 59 -8.51 0.43 6.15
CA PHE A 59 -7.47 0.57 7.18
C PHE A 59 -6.19 -0.19 6.78
N SER A 60 -6.31 -1.35 6.15
CA SER A 60 -5.15 -2.12 5.64
C SER A 60 -4.32 -1.36 4.60
N GLU A 61 -4.96 -0.50 3.79
CA GLU A 61 -4.25 0.31 2.80
C GLU A 61 -3.44 1.42 3.48
N ILE A 62 -4.02 2.03 4.52
CA ILE A 62 -3.31 3.00 5.37
C ILE A 62 -2.11 2.32 6.05
N GLU A 63 -2.30 1.13 6.64
CA GLU A 63 -1.21 0.37 7.23
C GLU A 63 -0.12 0.02 6.21
N PHE A 64 -0.51 -0.40 5.01
CA PHE A 64 0.42 -0.70 3.93
C PHE A 64 1.22 0.55 3.54
N ALA A 65 0.56 1.68 3.32
CA ALA A 65 1.21 2.93 2.96
C ALA A 65 2.19 3.37 4.07
N ILE A 66 1.78 3.32 5.34
CA ILE A 66 2.66 3.61 6.48
C ILE A 66 3.86 2.66 6.48
N ARG A 67 3.65 1.35 6.36
CA ARG A 67 4.74 0.37 6.37
C ARG A 67 5.72 0.60 5.22
N ILE A 68 5.23 0.83 4.01
CA ILE A 68 6.10 1.08 2.86
C ILE A 68 6.86 2.39 3.04
N LEU A 69 6.18 3.49 3.33
CA LEU A 69 6.81 4.80 3.44
C LEU A 69 7.74 4.90 4.66
N TYR A 70 7.33 4.34 5.79
CA TYR A 70 8.10 4.40 7.04
C TYR A 70 9.24 3.39 7.05
N ASN A 71 9.03 2.13 6.66
CA ASN A 71 10.13 1.16 6.61
C ASN A 71 11.17 1.51 5.54
N ASN A 72 10.76 2.14 4.43
CA ASN A 72 11.72 2.67 3.45
C ASN A 72 12.48 3.91 3.95
N LYS A 73 11.99 4.61 4.99
CA LYS A 73 12.67 5.78 5.55
C LYS A 73 13.87 5.41 6.44
N PHE A 74 13.88 4.21 7.02
CA PHE A 74 14.92 3.75 7.96
C PHE A 74 15.93 2.77 7.38
N VAL A 75 15.69 2.25 6.18
CA VAL A 75 16.74 1.51 5.47
C VAL A 75 17.49 2.53 4.63
N ASP A 76 18.69 2.91 5.09
CA ASP A 76 19.65 3.66 4.30
C ASP A 76 19.65 3.07 2.88
N GLU A 77 19.37 3.86 1.84
CA GLU A 77 19.22 3.34 0.47
C GLU A 77 20.45 2.50 0.07
N LYS A 78 21.60 2.85 0.62
CA LYS A 78 22.87 2.12 0.53
C LYS A 78 22.82 0.74 1.21
N GLU A 79 22.24 0.61 2.40
CA GLU A 79 22.03 -0.67 3.07
C GLU A 79 21.07 -1.57 2.29
N ARG A 80 20.01 -1.01 1.70
CA ARG A 80 19.06 -1.78 0.87
C ARG A 80 19.72 -2.29 -0.41
N ALA A 81 20.45 -1.43 -1.12
CA ALA A 81 21.21 -1.80 -2.31
C ALA A 81 22.29 -2.85 -1.98
N ARG A 82 22.95 -2.73 -0.82
CA ARG A 82 23.93 -3.71 -0.34
C ARG A 82 23.30 -5.05 0.05
N LYS A 83 22.12 -5.05 0.68
CA LYS A 83 21.40 -6.28 1.07
C LYS A 83 20.77 -7.02 -0.12
N SER A 84 20.37 -6.32 -1.19
CA SER A 84 19.76 -6.95 -2.36
C SER A 84 20.77 -7.61 -3.30
N VAL A 85 22.05 -7.28 -3.20
CA VAL A 85 23.10 -7.87 -4.02
C VAL A 85 23.73 -9.01 -3.22
N ARG A 86 23.04 -10.16 -3.17
CA ARG A 86 23.74 -11.40 -2.80
C ARG A 86 24.69 -11.77 -3.96
N PRO A 87 25.87 -12.35 -3.67
CA PRO A 87 26.66 -12.98 -4.72
C PRO A 87 25.80 -13.99 -5.47
N LEU A 88 25.94 -14.02 -6.80
CA LEU A 88 25.31 -15.04 -7.61
C LEU A 88 25.92 -16.39 -7.26
N LEU A 89 25.09 -17.42 -7.22
CA LEU A 89 25.53 -18.79 -7.05
C LEU A 89 26.19 -19.29 -8.35
N ASP A 90 27.07 -20.28 -8.24
CA ASP A 90 27.76 -20.84 -9.40
C ASP A 90 26.78 -21.33 -10.50
N SER A 91 25.63 -21.87 -10.10
CA SER A 91 24.56 -22.29 -11.01
C SER A 91 23.98 -21.11 -11.80
N GLU A 92 23.83 -19.94 -11.18
CA GLU A 92 23.30 -18.74 -11.81
C GLU A 92 24.34 -18.12 -12.77
N ILE A 93 25.62 -18.23 -12.44
CA ILE A 93 26.73 -17.82 -13.30
C ILE A 93 26.80 -18.70 -14.56
N ILE A 94 26.58 -20.02 -14.42
CA ILE A 94 26.51 -20.94 -15.56
C ILE A 94 25.37 -20.54 -16.50
N ILE A 95 24.18 -20.28 -15.96
CA ILE A 95 23.01 -19.85 -16.74
C ILE A 95 23.30 -18.54 -17.52
N LEU A 96 23.92 -17.55 -16.86
CA LEU A 96 24.28 -16.30 -17.54
C LEU A 96 25.25 -16.53 -18.72
N ASN A 97 26.23 -17.42 -18.53
CA ASN A 97 27.18 -17.79 -19.59
C ASN A 97 26.51 -18.51 -20.76
N GLU A 98 25.54 -19.40 -20.50
CA GLU A 98 24.73 -20.05 -21.54
C GLU A 98 23.98 -19.02 -22.40
N TYR A 99 23.44 -17.99 -21.77
CA TYR A 99 22.80 -16.86 -22.47
C TYR A 99 23.79 -15.84 -23.05
N ARG A 100 25.10 -16.09 -22.99
CA ARG A 100 26.19 -15.20 -23.43
C ARG A 100 26.15 -13.81 -22.76
N LEU A 101 25.52 -13.69 -21.60
CA LEU A 101 25.48 -12.49 -20.80
C LEU A 101 26.79 -12.40 -20.00
N LYS A 102 27.49 -11.28 -20.10
CA LYS A 102 28.75 -11.03 -19.38
C LYS A 102 28.55 -9.95 -18.33
N PHE A 103 29.20 -10.11 -17.18
CA PHE A 103 29.27 -9.04 -16.21
C PHE A 103 30.08 -7.87 -16.79
N VAL A 104 29.53 -6.67 -16.66
CA VAL A 104 30.22 -5.42 -17.03
C VAL A 104 31.30 -5.08 -16.00
N LEU A 105 31.13 -5.53 -14.75
CA LEU A 105 32.08 -5.34 -13.66
C LEU A 105 32.85 -6.61 -13.40
N SER A 106 34.17 -6.49 -13.25
CA SER A 106 35.03 -7.64 -12.98
C SER A 106 34.84 -8.11 -11.53
N PHE A 107 34.97 -9.41 -11.27
CA PHE A 107 34.89 -9.98 -9.91
C PHE A 107 35.86 -9.31 -8.91
N ASN A 108 36.96 -8.74 -9.41
CA ASN A 108 37.95 -8.04 -8.60
C ASN A 108 37.47 -6.68 -8.08
N GLU A 109 36.49 -6.06 -8.74
CA GLU A 109 35.90 -4.78 -8.31
C GLU A 109 34.79 -4.99 -7.27
N ILE A 110 34.22 -6.20 -7.19
CA ILE A 110 33.11 -6.55 -6.28
C ILE A 110 33.61 -6.97 -4.88
N LYS A 111 34.87 -7.41 -4.75
CA LYS A 111 35.46 -7.93 -3.50
C LYS A 111 36.20 -6.89 -2.63
N LYS A 112 36.08 -5.60 -2.92
CA LYS A 112 36.74 -4.51 -2.17
C LYS A 112 35.77 -3.78 -1.26
#